data_AF-A0A8T5XIM9-F1
#
_entry.id   AF-A0A8T5XIM9-F1
#
_cell.length_a   1.000
_cell.length_b   1.000
_cell.length_c   1.000
_cell.angle_alpha   90.00
_cell.angle_beta   90.00
_cell.angle_gamma   90.00
#
_symmetry.space_group_name_H-M   'P 1'
#
loop_
_entity.id
_entity.type
_entity.pdbx_description
1 polymer ?
#
loop_
_entity_poly.entity_id
_entity_poly.type
_entity_poly.pdbx_seq_one_letter_code
_entity_poly.pdbx_strand_id
1 'polypeptide(L)'
;MINNYLPTKASKKRCFLLIGLLLSLYLVENSPITKYLDNQILNYILKPMLWGSMALIVWIFPKIRSKGLLKLKGLINIWAFNFSIIFIVISVIAGVIDGLGKSPYDHSLRGMLLNILLVGSMLIGREFVRSYIVNSLTKEENYVVFVLVALFMTFISISLNRYFKIDGYVSGVKFTAQYFAPEFSKNLFASYLVFLGGPIASIIYLGVLEAFHWLSPILPDLKWIITALIGVLCPIFSLLAMQSIYLNQSKEIKVSDKEEDSPISWMITSIVSIGIIWFAVGVFPVYPSVIATGSMEPMIKPGDVILVKKIVDIEGVKKLDIDDVIQFKRGNILISHRIKEIVEKEKEGIQYKTKGDNNSVSDSKLVKPEQIKGKIVKVVPKIGWPTLLIKSKDDIPLDQIEF
;
A
#
# COMPACT_ATOMS: atom_id res chain seq x y z
N MET A 1 24.48 -29.77 41.45
CA MET A 1 23.65 -28.74 40.79
C MET A 1 22.89 -29.40 39.65
N ILE A 2 21.60 -29.67 39.84
CA ILE A 2 20.72 -30.18 38.77
C ILE A 2 20.47 -28.99 37.84
N ASN A 3 21.04 -29.03 36.63
CA ASN A 3 20.67 -28.11 35.56
C ASN A 3 19.20 -28.38 35.22
N ASN A 4 18.30 -27.62 35.85
CA ASN A 4 16.89 -27.57 35.48
C ASN A 4 16.81 -26.97 34.07
N TYR A 5 16.81 -27.83 33.06
CA TYR A 5 16.41 -27.46 31.72
C TYR A 5 14.97 -26.96 31.79
N LEU A 6 14.80 -25.62 31.84
CA LEU A 6 13.49 -25.00 31.75
C LEU A 6 12.82 -25.52 30.47
N PRO A 7 11.64 -26.16 30.57
CA PRO A 7 10.99 -26.71 29.39
C PRO A 7 10.69 -25.57 28.42
N THR A 8 11.17 -25.71 27.18
CA THR A 8 10.86 -24.89 26.00
C THR A 8 9.42 -25.15 25.52
N LYS A 9 8.46 -25.25 26.46
CA LYS A 9 7.07 -25.52 26.12
C LYS A 9 6.34 -24.21 25.84
N ALA A 10 5.78 -24.13 24.64
CA ALA A 10 4.83 -23.10 24.27
C ALA A 10 3.68 -23.05 25.29
N SER A 11 3.27 -21.84 25.69
CA SER A 11 2.22 -21.64 26.68
C SER A 11 1.16 -20.69 26.14
N LYS A 12 -0.05 -21.22 25.90
CA LYS A 12 -1.21 -20.43 25.49
C LYS A 12 -1.54 -19.35 26.55
N LYS A 13 -1.40 -19.68 27.84
CA LYS A 13 -1.63 -18.72 28.94
C LYS A 13 -0.74 -17.48 28.83
N ARG A 14 0.54 -17.66 28.51
CA ARG A 14 1.48 -16.55 28.32
C ARG A 14 1.14 -15.74 27.07
N CYS A 15 0.69 -16.37 25.99
CA CYS A 15 0.21 -15.66 24.80
C CYS A 15 -0.98 -14.76 25.14
N PHE A 16 -1.99 -15.28 25.86
CA PHE A 16 -3.14 -14.48 26.30
C PHE A 16 -2.73 -13.33 27.22
N LEU A 17 -1.79 -13.57 28.14
CA LEU A 17 -1.24 -12.52 29.00
C LEU A 17 -0.59 -11.40 28.19
N LEU A 18 0.26 -11.73 27.20
CA LEU A 18 0.91 -10.73 26.35
C LEU A 18 -0.10 -9.96 25.47
N ILE A 19 -1.12 -10.64 24.94
CA ILE A 19 -2.22 -10.00 24.21
C ILE A 19 -2.96 -9.03 25.12
N GLY A 20 -3.29 -9.44 26.35
CA GLY A 20 -3.94 -8.59 27.34
C GLY A 20 -3.09 -7.38 27.72
N LEU A 21 -1.78 -7.57 27.90
CA LEU A 21 -0.86 -6.45 28.16
C LEU A 21 -0.80 -5.48 26.98
N LEU A 22 -0.68 -5.96 25.74
CA LEU A 22 -0.71 -5.09 24.55
C LEU A 22 -2.02 -4.30 24.45
N LEU A 23 -3.17 -4.95 24.71
CA LEU A 23 -4.48 -4.29 24.73
C LEU A 23 -4.55 -3.24 25.83
N SER A 24 -4.04 -3.52 27.03
CA SER A 24 -4.02 -2.55 28.14
C SER A 24 -3.19 -1.31 27.80
N LEU A 25 -1.99 -1.49 27.23
CA LEU A 25 -1.16 -0.38 26.76
C LEU A 25 -1.88 0.44 25.70
N TYR A 26 -2.49 -0.23 24.71
CA TYR A 26 -3.27 0.43 23.67
C TYR A 26 -4.43 1.25 24.23
N LEU A 27 -5.18 0.71 25.19
CA LEU A 27 -6.29 1.41 25.84
C LEU A 27 -5.80 2.62 26.65
N VAL A 28 -4.68 2.48 27.36
CA VAL A 28 -4.07 3.60 28.10
C VAL A 28 -3.63 4.69 27.14
N GLU A 29 -2.94 4.36 26.05
CA GLU A 29 -2.47 5.32 25.04
C GLU A 29 -3.61 6.07 24.34
N ASN A 30 -4.79 5.44 24.19
CA ASN A 30 -5.97 6.07 23.59
C ASN A 30 -6.93 6.66 24.62
N SER A 31 -6.63 6.57 25.92
CA SER A 31 -7.49 7.09 26.98
C SER A 31 -7.35 8.61 27.14
N PRO A 32 -8.39 9.30 27.66
CA PRO A 32 -8.30 10.71 28.02
C PRO A 32 -7.27 11.01 29.10
N ILE A 33 -6.84 9.99 29.87
CA ILE A 33 -5.86 10.12 30.96
C ILE A 33 -4.54 10.71 30.46
N THR A 34 -4.16 10.40 29.22
CA THR A 34 -2.95 10.92 28.59
C THR A 34 -2.92 12.44 28.49
N LYS A 35 -4.09 13.12 28.51
CA LYS A 35 -4.18 14.59 28.49
C LYS A 35 -3.75 15.25 29.80
N TYR A 36 -3.76 14.52 30.91
CA TYR A 36 -3.38 15.03 32.24
C TYR A 36 -1.90 14.81 32.55
N LEU A 37 -1.16 14.11 31.68
CA LEU A 37 0.27 13.87 31.81
C LEU A 37 1.05 14.87 30.96
N ASP A 38 2.23 15.27 31.43
CA ASP A 38 3.13 16.09 30.62
C ASP A 38 3.54 15.33 29.33
N ASN A 39 3.42 16.01 28.19
CA ASN A 39 3.65 15.39 26.89
C ASN A 39 5.10 14.94 26.66
N GLN A 40 6.09 15.63 27.25
CA GLN A 40 7.49 15.23 27.12
C GLN A 40 7.77 13.99 27.97
N ILE A 41 7.31 13.99 29.22
CA ILE A 41 7.46 12.83 30.12
C ILE A 41 6.74 11.61 29.53
N LEU A 42 5.50 11.78 29.05
CA LEU A 42 4.72 10.69 28.48
C LEU A 42 5.41 10.05 27.27
N ASN A 43 5.85 10.85 26.30
CA ASN A 43 6.38 10.33 25.05
C ASN A 43 7.85 9.88 25.15
N TYR A 44 8.68 10.56 25.92
CA TYR A 44 10.13 10.30 25.92
C TYR A 44 10.62 9.50 27.13
N ILE A 45 9.78 9.30 28.14
CA ILE A 45 10.13 8.52 29.34
C ILE A 45 9.15 7.35 29.50
N LEU A 46 7.86 7.65 29.72
CA LEU A 46 6.89 6.63 30.11
C LEU A 46 6.67 5.58 29.01
N LYS A 47 6.43 6.02 27.77
CA LYS A 47 6.23 5.10 26.62
C LYS A 47 7.45 4.21 26.38
N PRO A 48 8.68 4.73 26.24
CA PRO A 48 9.87 3.88 26.10
C PRO A 48 10.06 2.89 27.25
N MET A 49 9.78 3.29 28.50
CA MET A 49 9.86 2.40 29.65
C MET A 49 8.82 1.28 29.59
N LEU A 50 7.57 1.60 29.26
CA LEU A 50 6.49 0.61 29.12
C LEU A 50 6.80 -0.40 28.01
N TRP A 51 7.20 0.07 26.83
CA TRP A 51 7.55 -0.81 25.71
C TRP A 51 8.84 -1.60 25.96
N GLY A 52 9.84 -1.00 26.61
CA GLY A 52 11.05 -1.68 27.05
C GLY A 52 10.75 -2.77 28.09
N SER A 53 9.85 -2.51 29.03
CA SER A 53 9.39 -3.51 30.00
C SER A 53 8.69 -4.68 29.33
N MET A 54 7.91 -4.43 28.27
CA MET A 54 7.27 -5.49 27.48
C MET A 54 8.31 -6.40 26.81
N ALA A 55 9.33 -5.81 26.19
CA ALA A 55 10.44 -6.57 25.60
C ALA A 55 11.17 -7.41 26.66
N LEU A 56 11.39 -6.83 27.85
CA LEU A 56 12.03 -7.49 28.98
C LEU A 56 11.20 -8.66 29.52
N ILE A 57 9.87 -8.51 29.65
CA ILE A 57 8.95 -9.60 30.03
C ILE A 57 9.10 -10.78 29.07
N VAL A 58 9.08 -10.52 27.76
CA VAL A 58 9.25 -11.57 26.74
C VAL A 58 10.63 -12.21 26.82
N TRP A 59 11.67 -11.43 27.11
CA TRP A 59 13.03 -11.94 27.28
C TRP A 59 13.16 -12.87 28.51
N ILE A 60 12.46 -12.57 29.61
CA ILE A 60 12.44 -13.44 30.80
C ILE A 60 11.68 -14.74 30.54
N PHE A 61 10.66 -14.73 29.67
CA PHE A 61 9.91 -15.94 29.35
C PHE A 61 10.81 -17.01 28.70
N PRO A 62 10.49 -18.31 28.86
CA PRO A 62 11.20 -19.39 28.19
C PRO A 62 11.30 -19.14 26.70
N LYS A 63 12.54 -19.17 26.17
CA LYS A 63 12.83 -18.83 24.78
C LYS A 63 12.13 -19.79 23.83
N ILE A 64 11.34 -19.22 22.92
CA ILE A 64 10.68 -19.96 21.83
C ILE A 64 11.42 -19.64 20.55
N ARG A 65 11.96 -20.68 19.91
CA ARG A 65 12.71 -20.54 18.66
C ARG A 65 11.76 -20.31 17.49
N SER A 66 12.20 -19.54 16.51
CA SER A 66 11.56 -19.47 15.20
C SER A 66 11.58 -20.85 14.53
N LYS A 67 10.64 -21.09 13.62
CA LYS A 67 10.47 -22.40 12.96
C LYS A 67 11.32 -22.54 11.70
N GLY A 68 11.79 -21.43 11.14
CA GLY A 68 12.69 -21.45 9.99
C GLY A 68 14.04 -22.13 10.28
N LEU A 69 14.66 -22.66 9.23
CA LEU A 69 15.98 -23.29 9.32
C LEU A 69 17.04 -22.29 9.83
N LEU A 70 17.77 -22.67 10.88
CA LEU A 70 18.77 -21.81 11.52
C LEU A 70 19.84 -21.30 10.53
N LYS A 71 20.28 -22.16 9.60
CA LYS A 71 21.27 -21.82 8.56
C LYS A 71 20.79 -20.71 7.61
N LEU A 72 19.48 -20.54 7.45
CA LEU A 72 18.88 -19.54 6.56
C LEU A 72 18.58 -18.21 7.28
N LYS A 73 18.82 -18.12 8.60
CA LYS A 73 18.50 -16.90 9.37
C LYS A 73 19.23 -15.65 8.84
N GLY A 74 20.49 -15.79 8.44
CA GLY A 74 21.25 -14.69 7.82
C GLY A 74 20.62 -14.23 6.51
N LEU A 75 20.22 -15.19 5.66
CA LEU A 75 19.54 -14.92 4.40
C LEU A 75 18.20 -14.21 4.62
N ILE A 76 17.38 -14.68 5.57
CA ILE A 76 16.09 -14.06 5.93
C ILE A 76 16.29 -12.60 6.36
N ASN A 77 17.29 -12.33 7.19
CA ASN A 77 17.59 -10.97 7.64
C ASN A 77 18.02 -10.04 6.49
N ILE A 78 18.87 -10.53 5.58
CA ILE A 78 19.30 -9.77 4.39
C ILE A 78 18.10 -9.46 3.49
N TRP A 79 17.23 -10.43 3.25
CA TRP A 79 16.02 -10.21 2.44
C TRP A 79 15.02 -9.28 3.13
N ALA A 80 14.83 -9.38 4.44
CA ALA A 80 14.00 -8.44 5.20
C ALA A 80 14.47 -6.98 5.03
N PHE A 81 15.79 -6.76 5.01
CA PHE A 81 16.39 -5.45 4.70
C PHE A 81 16.15 -5.04 3.24
N ASN A 82 16.37 -5.94 2.28
CA ASN A 82 16.14 -5.62 0.87
C ASN A 82 14.67 -5.27 0.59
N PHE A 83 13.71 -5.99 1.18
CA PHE A 83 12.28 -5.70 1.00
C PHE A 83 11.88 -4.34 1.57
N SER A 84 12.47 -3.90 2.70
CA SER A 84 12.20 -2.56 3.22
C SER A 84 12.83 -1.47 2.34
N ILE A 85 14.04 -1.69 1.80
CA ILE A 85 14.65 -0.78 0.82
C ILE A 85 13.81 -0.68 -0.46
N ILE A 86 13.35 -1.82 -1.00
CA ILE A 86 12.49 -1.85 -2.19
C ILE A 86 11.20 -1.06 -1.92
N PHE A 87 10.55 -1.27 -0.77
CA PHE A 87 9.37 -0.51 -0.38
C PHE A 87 9.64 1.01 -0.39
N ILE A 88 10.77 1.43 0.21
CA ILE A 88 11.16 2.85 0.27
C ILE A 88 11.41 3.40 -1.13
N VAL A 89 12.20 2.71 -1.96
CA VAL A 89 12.51 3.13 -3.33
C VAL A 89 11.25 3.29 -4.15
N ILE A 90 10.34 2.30 -4.10
CA ILE A 90 9.04 2.37 -4.79
C ILE A 90 8.24 3.58 -4.29
N SER A 91 8.19 3.79 -2.97
CA SER A 91 7.47 4.92 -2.36
C SER A 91 8.05 6.28 -2.79
N VAL A 92 9.39 6.39 -2.85
CA VAL A 92 10.08 7.61 -3.29
C VAL A 92 9.85 7.87 -4.78
N ILE A 93 9.93 6.85 -5.63
CA ILE A 93 9.62 6.98 -7.07
C ILE A 93 8.18 7.48 -7.26
N ALA A 94 7.22 6.91 -6.52
CA ALA A 94 5.86 7.41 -6.54
C ALA A 94 5.77 8.87 -6.06
N GLY A 95 6.54 9.23 -5.04
CA GLY A 95 6.61 10.60 -4.53
C GLY A 95 7.17 11.58 -5.54
N VAL A 96 8.16 11.18 -6.34
CA VAL A 96 8.67 12.01 -7.44
C VAL A 96 7.60 12.26 -8.51
N ILE A 97 6.68 11.31 -8.73
CA ILE A 97 5.59 11.43 -9.71
C ILE A 97 4.41 12.25 -9.16
N ASP A 98 3.99 12.02 -7.92
CA ASP A 98 2.75 12.61 -7.36
C ASP A 98 3.02 13.82 -6.45
N GLY A 99 4.11 13.81 -5.68
CA GLY A 99 4.48 14.87 -4.74
C GLY A 99 5.45 14.41 -3.64
N LEU A 100 6.43 15.27 -3.31
CA LEU A 100 7.29 15.12 -2.15
C LEU A 100 6.98 16.21 -1.13
N GLY A 101 6.80 15.82 0.14
CA GLY A 101 6.55 16.71 1.26
C GLY A 101 7.75 16.80 2.20
N LYS A 102 7.82 17.88 2.99
CA LYS A 102 8.76 17.97 4.11
C LYS A 102 8.27 17.10 5.27
N SER A 103 9.19 16.43 5.94
CA SER A 103 8.86 15.67 7.13
C SER A 103 8.39 16.59 8.26
N PRO A 104 7.37 16.17 9.04
CA PRO A 104 6.86 16.93 10.18
C PRO A 104 7.70 16.76 11.45
N TYR A 105 8.74 15.92 11.42
CA TYR A 105 9.55 15.56 12.58
C TYR A 105 10.73 16.50 12.81
N ASP A 106 11.20 16.58 14.06
CA ASP A 106 12.41 17.33 14.39
C ASP A 106 13.66 16.57 13.92
N HIS A 107 14.35 17.15 12.94
CA HIS A 107 15.61 16.62 12.39
C HIS A 107 16.86 17.19 13.07
N SER A 108 16.72 17.86 14.23
CA SER A 108 17.86 18.11 15.11
C SER A 108 18.42 16.78 15.63
N LEU A 109 19.72 16.73 15.97
CA LEU A 109 20.33 15.50 16.52
C LEU A 109 19.58 15.00 17.78
N ARG A 110 19.14 15.93 18.63
CA ARG A 110 18.34 15.60 19.82
C ARG A 110 16.96 15.06 19.44
N GLY A 111 16.26 15.70 18.49
CA GLY A 111 14.95 15.25 18.02
C GLY A 111 15.01 13.85 17.39
N MET A 112 16.00 13.61 16.54
CA MET A 112 16.24 12.29 15.94
C MET A 112 16.49 11.21 17.00
N LEU A 113 17.35 11.48 17.99
CA LEU A 113 17.62 10.52 19.08
C LEU A 113 16.37 10.21 19.89
N LEU A 114 15.55 11.22 20.19
CA LEU A 114 14.29 11.04 20.91
C LEU A 114 13.26 10.24 20.09
N ASN A 115 13.17 10.48 18.77
CA ASN A 115 12.33 9.70 17.87
C ASN A 115 12.79 8.25 17.78
N ILE A 116 14.09 7.99 17.67
CA ILE A 116 14.65 6.64 17.68
C ILE A 116 14.32 5.93 18.99
N LEU A 117 14.45 6.61 20.13
CA LEU A 117 14.14 6.02 21.43
C LEU A 117 12.64 5.67 21.54
N LEU A 118 11.77 6.60 21.16
CA LEU A 118 10.32 6.41 21.20
C LEU A 118 9.86 5.28 20.26
N VAL A 119 10.23 5.36 19.00
CA VAL A 119 9.76 4.42 17.96
C VAL A 119 10.47 3.08 18.05
N GLY A 120 11.77 3.10 18.33
CA GLY A 120 12.59 1.89 18.46
C GLY A 120 12.17 1.02 19.64
N SER A 121 11.89 1.62 20.80
CA SER A 121 11.40 0.86 21.98
C SER A 121 10.03 0.24 21.70
N MET A 122 9.09 0.99 21.12
CA MET A 122 7.78 0.51 20.70
C MET A 122 7.91 -0.66 19.72
N LEU A 123 8.70 -0.50 18.66
CA LEU A 123 8.93 -1.53 17.66
C LEU A 123 9.50 -2.79 18.30
N ILE A 124 10.58 -2.69 19.07
CA ILE A 124 11.21 -3.85 19.72
C ILE A 124 10.20 -4.58 20.61
N GLY A 125 9.47 -3.85 21.47
CA GLY A 125 8.46 -4.46 22.34
C GLY A 125 7.39 -5.22 21.56
N ARG A 126 6.84 -4.60 20.50
CA ARG A 126 5.81 -5.22 19.65
C ARG A 126 6.32 -6.46 18.92
N GLU A 127 7.52 -6.41 18.35
CA GLU A 127 8.09 -7.51 17.58
C GLU A 127 8.47 -8.70 18.46
N PHE A 128 8.97 -8.45 19.67
CA PHE A 128 9.22 -9.52 20.64
C PHE A 128 7.92 -10.22 21.04
N VAL A 129 6.86 -9.46 21.33
CA VAL A 129 5.55 -10.05 21.64
C VAL A 129 4.99 -10.82 20.44
N ARG A 130 5.05 -10.26 19.23
CA ARG A 130 4.67 -10.96 17.99
C ARG A 130 5.41 -12.27 17.87
N SER A 131 6.73 -12.26 18.07
CA SER A 131 7.56 -13.45 18.03
C SER A 131 7.19 -14.51 19.05
N TYR A 132 6.85 -14.10 20.26
CA TYR A 132 6.39 -15.04 21.26
C TYR A 132 5.07 -15.69 20.85
N ILE A 133 4.09 -14.89 20.43
CA ILE A 133 2.74 -15.37 20.08
C ILE A 133 2.79 -16.29 18.85
N VAL A 134 3.38 -15.83 17.74
CA VAL A 134 3.41 -16.60 16.49
C VAL A 134 4.11 -17.94 16.69
N ASN A 135 5.32 -17.94 17.26
CA ASN A 135 6.11 -19.17 17.41
C ASN A 135 5.60 -20.11 18.53
N SER A 136 4.73 -19.60 19.43
CA SER A 136 4.00 -20.43 20.41
C SER A 136 2.79 -21.13 19.80
N LEU A 137 2.04 -20.43 18.96
CA LEU A 137 0.77 -20.90 18.41
C LEU A 137 0.93 -21.73 17.12
N THR A 138 2.08 -21.61 16.46
CA THR A 138 2.41 -22.36 15.25
C THR A 138 3.50 -23.39 15.50
N LYS A 139 3.38 -24.56 14.88
CA LYS A 139 4.44 -25.56 14.77
C LYS A 139 5.01 -25.59 13.35
N GLU A 140 4.10 -25.55 12.37
CA GLU A 140 4.32 -25.47 10.94
C GLU A 140 3.70 -24.16 10.40
N GLU A 141 3.89 -23.90 9.11
CA GLU A 141 3.28 -22.74 8.45
C GLU A 141 1.75 -22.79 8.59
N ASN A 142 1.17 -21.74 9.17
CA ASN A 142 -0.27 -21.63 9.38
C ASN A 142 -0.74 -20.20 9.15
N TYR A 143 -1.28 -19.95 7.95
CA TYR A 143 -1.76 -18.63 7.54
C TYR A 143 -2.91 -18.10 8.40
N VAL A 144 -3.73 -18.97 8.98
CA VAL A 144 -4.83 -18.52 9.86
C VAL A 144 -4.24 -17.83 11.09
N VAL A 145 -3.18 -18.38 11.69
CA VAL A 145 -2.51 -17.75 12.83
C VAL A 145 -1.83 -16.45 12.40
N PHE A 146 -1.16 -16.41 11.24
CA PHE A 146 -0.53 -15.19 10.75
C PHE A 146 -1.55 -14.07 10.49
N VAL A 147 -2.68 -14.39 9.86
CA VAL A 147 -3.77 -13.44 9.59
C VAL A 147 -4.37 -12.92 10.89
N LEU A 148 -4.67 -13.79 11.86
CA LEU A 148 -5.25 -13.36 13.14
C LEU A 148 -4.29 -12.47 13.94
N VAL A 149 -3.00 -12.83 14.00
CA VAL A 149 -1.99 -12.00 14.66
C VAL A 149 -1.79 -10.68 13.92
N ALA A 150 -1.80 -10.69 12.58
CA ALA A 150 -1.68 -9.49 11.77
C ALA A 150 -2.87 -8.54 11.95
N LEU A 151 -4.11 -9.07 11.97
CA LEU A 151 -5.32 -8.29 12.26
C LEU A 151 -5.25 -7.65 13.64
N PHE A 152 -4.89 -8.42 14.67
CA PHE A 152 -4.72 -7.91 16.02
C PHE A 152 -3.67 -6.80 16.07
N MET A 153 -2.50 -7.04 15.49
CA MET A 153 -1.41 -6.07 15.46
C MET A 153 -1.76 -4.81 14.67
N THR A 154 -2.54 -4.93 13.60
CA THR A 154 -3.05 -3.81 12.80
C THR A 154 -4.03 -2.99 13.61
N PHE A 155 -4.95 -3.65 14.30
CA PHE A 155 -5.95 -2.98 15.13
C PHE A 155 -5.30 -2.07 16.17
N ILE A 156 -4.33 -2.61 16.92
CA ILE A 156 -3.60 -1.87 17.95
C ILE A 156 -2.56 -0.87 17.39
N SER A 157 -2.27 -0.89 16.10
CA SER A 157 -1.36 0.09 15.46
C SER A 157 -2.08 1.40 15.11
N ILE A 158 -3.41 1.37 15.00
CA ILE A 158 -4.22 2.51 14.57
C ILE A 158 -4.93 3.10 15.79
N SER A 159 -4.91 4.42 15.94
CA SER A 159 -5.57 5.08 17.07
C SER A 159 -7.09 4.93 17.06
N LEU A 160 -7.71 4.79 18.23
CA LEU A 160 -9.17 4.70 18.41
C LEU A 160 -9.89 5.90 17.80
N ASN A 161 -9.30 7.09 17.92
CA ASN A 161 -9.82 8.31 17.31
C ASN A 161 -9.97 8.20 15.79
N ARG A 162 -9.14 7.41 15.11
CA ARG A 162 -9.25 7.24 13.65
C ARG A 162 -10.43 6.33 13.29
N TYR A 163 -10.71 5.31 14.09
CA TYR A 163 -11.89 4.47 13.93
C TYR A 163 -13.19 5.25 14.19
N PHE A 164 -13.23 6.06 15.26
CA PHE A 164 -14.42 6.86 15.58
C PHE A 164 -14.70 8.00 14.59
N LYS A 165 -13.73 8.39 13.76
CA LYS A 165 -13.90 9.40 12.71
C LYS A 165 -14.51 8.86 11.41
N ILE A 166 -14.78 7.56 11.33
CA ILE A 166 -15.40 6.96 10.16
C ILE A 166 -16.89 7.32 10.16
N ASP A 167 -17.26 8.19 9.24
CA ASP A 167 -18.64 8.64 9.04
C ASP A 167 -19.09 8.34 7.60
N GLY A 168 -19.97 7.37 7.44
CA GLY A 168 -20.48 6.90 6.15
C GLY A 168 -19.55 5.98 5.34
N TYR A 169 -20.07 5.47 4.21
CA TYR A 169 -19.40 4.45 3.39
C TYR A 169 -18.09 4.94 2.75
N VAL A 170 -18.09 6.15 2.19
CA VAL A 170 -16.91 6.70 1.48
C VAL A 170 -15.73 6.88 2.41
N SER A 171 -15.97 7.38 3.63
CA SER A 171 -14.89 7.55 4.62
C SER A 171 -14.38 6.19 5.12
N GLY A 172 -15.27 5.20 5.27
CA GLY A 172 -14.90 3.82 5.60
C GLY A 172 -13.99 3.19 4.55
N VAL A 173 -14.32 3.35 3.26
CA VAL A 173 -13.47 2.87 2.16
C VAL A 173 -12.11 3.57 2.18
N LYS A 174 -12.08 4.90 2.34
CA LYS A 174 -10.82 5.66 2.44
C LYS A 174 -9.99 5.23 3.64
N PHE A 175 -10.63 5.03 4.80
CA PHE A 175 -9.95 4.55 6.01
C PHE A 175 -9.30 3.19 5.78
N THR A 176 -10.06 2.25 5.22
CA THR A 176 -9.58 0.90 4.94
C THR A 176 -8.42 0.91 3.96
N ALA A 177 -8.57 1.63 2.84
CA ALA A 177 -7.54 1.69 1.81
C ALA A 177 -6.27 2.42 2.28
N GLN A 178 -6.41 3.56 2.96
CA GLN A 178 -5.26 4.39 3.31
C GLN A 178 -4.53 3.94 4.58
N TYR A 179 -5.23 3.32 5.54
CA TYR A 179 -4.66 3.01 6.85
C TYR A 179 -4.71 1.50 7.16
N PHE A 180 -5.90 0.89 7.12
CA PHE A 180 -6.08 -0.47 7.63
C PHE A 180 -5.39 -1.53 6.75
N ALA A 181 -5.68 -1.56 5.44
CA ALA A 181 -5.17 -2.59 4.54
C ALA A 181 -3.64 -2.53 4.34
N PRO A 182 -3.02 -1.35 4.22
CA PRO A 182 -1.56 -1.21 4.23
C PRO A 182 -0.93 -1.75 5.51
N GLU A 183 -1.46 -1.38 6.69
CA GLU A 183 -0.92 -1.89 7.94
C GLU A 183 -1.11 -3.39 8.08
N PHE A 184 -2.29 -3.90 7.71
CA PHE A 184 -2.55 -5.33 7.70
C PHE A 184 -1.52 -6.09 6.86
N SER A 185 -1.22 -5.60 5.66
CA SER A 185 -0.25 -6.22 4.76
C SER A 185 1.16 -6.23 5.36
N LYS A 186 1.61 -5.10 5.96
CA LYS A 186 2.89 -5.03 6.68
C LYS A 186 2.95 -5.99 7.86
N ASN A 187 1.89 -6.05 8.67
CA ASN A 187 1.82 -6.91 9.85
C ASN A 187 1.75 -8.40 9.48
N LEU A 188 1.10 -8.74 8.36
CA LEU A 188 1.06 -10.10 7.83
C LEU A 188 2.47 -10.56 7.41
N PHE A 189 3.17 -9.73 6.65
CA PHE A 189 4.55 -10.05 6.25
C PHE A 189 5.50 -10.10 7.46
N ALA A 190 5.39 -9.17 8.41
CA ALA A 190 6.19 -9.20 9.63
C ALA A 190 5.92 -10.46 10.47
N SER A 191 4.68 -10.96 10.49
CA SER A 191 4.33 -12.22 11.18
C SER A 191 4.98 -13.43 10.50
N TYR A 192 5.07 -13.43 9.17
CA TYR A 192 5.80 -14.46 8.42
C TYR A 192 7.32 -14.39 8.67
N LEU A 193 7.92 -13.19 8.64
CA LEU A 193 9.34 -13.00 8.96
C LEU A 193 9.68 -13.48 10.38
N VAL A 194 8.79 -13.21 11.33
CA VAL A 194 8.90 -13.69 12.72
C VAL A 194 8.87 -15.22 12.81
N PHE A 195 7.99 -15.85 12.04
CA PHE A 195 7.89 -17.32 11.99
C PHE A 195 9.18 -17.94 11.47
N LEU A 196 9.79 -17.35 10.43
CA LEU A 196 11.03 -17.84 9.84
C LEU A 196 12.28 -17.48 10.67
N GLY A 197 12.52 -16.19 10.90
CA GLY A 197 13.77 -15.63 11.44
C GLY A 197 13.70 -15.11 12.88
N GLY A 198 12.51 -15.09 13.48
CA GLY A 198 12.28 -14.51 14.81
C GLY A 198 12.14 -12.98 14.78
N PRO A 199 12.18 -12.30 15.94
CA PRO A 199 11.84 -10.88 16.03
C PRO A 199 12.86 -9.99 15.30
N ILE A 200 14.11 -10.44 15.18
CA ILE A 200 15.15 -9.67 14.50
C ILE A 200 14.80 -9.44 13.02
N ALA A 201 14.26 -10.45 12.33
CA ALA A 201 13.92 -10.34 10.92
C ALA A 201 12.82 -9.29 10.69
N SER A 202 11.78 -9.28 11.53
CA SER A 202 10.71 -8.27 11.43
C SER A 202 11.15 -6.89 11.91
N ILE A 203 12.01 -6.79 12.93
CA ILE A 203 12.62 -5.52 13.37
C ILE A 203 13.46 -4.92 12.25
N ILE A 204 14.22 -5.72 11.48
CA ILE A 204 14.98 -5.21 10.33
C ILE A 204 14.02 -4.62 9.28
N TYR A 205 13.00 -5.38 8.89
CA TYR A 205 12.04 -4.92 7.88
C TYR A 205 11.30 -3.65 8.34
N LEU A 206 10.58 -3.72 9.46
CA LEU A 206 9.78 -2.59 9.96
C LEU A 206 10.66 -1.44 10.45
N GLY A 207 11.80 -1.73 11.08
CA GLY A 207 12.69 -0.71 11.62
C GLY A 207 13.34 0.15 10.54
N VAL A 208 13.67 -0.42 9.38
CA VAL A 208 14.15 0.38 8.24
C VAL A 208 13.03 1.27 7.68
N LEU A 209 11.79 0.77 7.60
CA LEU A 209 10.63 1.57 7.17
C LEU A 209 10.34 2.73 8.14
N GLU A 210 10.32 2.45 9.44
CA GLU A 210 10.13 3.47 10.48
C GLU A 210 11.30 4.45 10.51
N ALA A 211 12.55 3.98 10.41
CA ALA A 211 13.70 4.86 10.33
C ALA A 211 13.59 5.84 9.15
N PHE A 212 13.17 5.37 7.97
CA PHE A 212 12.90 6.25 6.85
C PHE A 212 11.79 7.27 7.16
N HIS A 213 10.67 6.84 7.73
CA HIS A 213 9.54 7.72 8.03
C HIS A 213 9.88 8.82 9.05
N TRP A 214 10.63 8.47 10.10
CA TRP A 214 10.91 9.37 11.23
C TRP A 214 12.19 10.19 11.08
N LEU A 215 13.16 9.73 10.28
CA LEU A 215 14.47 10.39 10.16
C LEU A 215 14.66 11.11 8.82
N SER A 216 13.94 10.72 7.77
CA SER A 216 14.08 11.37 6.45
C SER A 216 13.50 12.78 6.49
N PRO A 217 14.24 13.82 6.05
CA PRO A 217 13.72 15.18 5.97
C PRO A 217 12.65 15.37 4.89
N ILE A 218 12.58 14.44 3.93
CA ILE A 218 11.67 14.49 2.79
C ILE A 218 10.92 13.15 2.73
N LEU A 219 9.60 13.22 2.61
CA LEU A 219 8.72 12.05 2.55
C LEU A 219 7.82 12.10 1.31
N PRO A 220 7.41 10.95 0.76
CA PRO A 220 6.38 10.90 -0.27
C PRO A 220 5.05 11.43 0.24
N ASP A 221 4.48 12.43 -0.43
CA ASP A 221 3.14 12.97 -0.15
C ASP A 221 2.15 12.48 -1.21
N LEU A 222 1.74 11.24 -1.04
CA LEU A 222 0.99 10.48 -2.04
C LEU A 222 -0.52 10.60 -1.83
N LYS A 223 -1.28 10.69 -2.93
CA LYS A 223 -2.73 10.49 -2.91
C LYS A 223 -3.08 9.15 -2.27
N TRP A 224 -4.18 9.13 -1.52
CA TRP A 224 -4.62 7.98 -0.72
C TRP A 224 -4.67 6.66 -1.50
N ILE A 225 -5.04 6.68 -2.78
CA ILE A 225 -5.11 5.48 -3.63
C ILE A 225 -3.72 4.92 -3.95
N ILE A 226 -2.73 5.79 -4.18
CA ILE A 226 -1.35 5.39 -4.41
C ILE A 226 -0.78 4.86 -3.10
N THR A 227 -0.98 5.57 -1.98
CA THR A 227 -0.59 5.11 -0.64
C THR A 227 -1.15 3.73 -0.32
N ALA A 228 -2.44 3.50 -0.60
CA ALA A 228 -3.10 2.22 -0.41
C ALA A 228 -2.42 1.11 -1.21
N LEU A 229 -2.16 1.39 -2.48
CA LEU A 229 -1.67 0.40 -3.42
C LEU A 229 -0.22 0.01 -3.14
N ILE A 230 0.66 0.98 -2.86
CA ILE A 230 2.04 0.70 -2.41
C ILE A 230 2.03 -0.04 -1.08
N GLY A 231 1.26 0.48 -0.13
CA GLY A 231 1.19 -0.04 1.22
C GLY A 231 0.65 -1.47 1.30
N VAL A 232 -0.21 -1.89 0.36
CA VAL A 232 -0.72 -3.27 0.26
C VAL A 232 0.20 -4.15 -0.59
N LEU A 233 0.52 -3.72 -1.81
CA LEU A 233 1.22 -4.60 -2.76
C LEU A 233 2.65 -4.89 -2.32
N CYS A 234 3.42 -3.89 -1.88
CA CYS A 234 4.83 -4.11 -1.54
C CYS A 234 5.00 -5.16 -0.43
N PRO A 235 4.29 -5.13 0.71
CA PRO A 235 4.42 -6.16 1.73
C PRO A 235 3.87 -7.53 1.28
N ILE A 236 2.79 -7.57 0.49
CA ILE A 236 2.24 -8.84 -0.02
C ILE A 236 3.20 -9.52 -1.00
N PHE A 237 3.76 -8.78 -1.96
CA PHE A 237 4.79 -9.30 -2.85
C PHE A 237 6.05 -9.70 -2.09
N SER A 238 6.44 -8.94 -1.06
CA SER A 238 7.57 -9.30 -0.20
C SER A 238 7.33 -10.61 0.55
N LEU A 239 6.10 -10.85 1.03
CA LEU A 239 5.71 -12.11 1.65
C LEU A 239 5.82 -13.27 0.66
N LEU A 240 5.22 -13.14 -0.53
CA LEU A 240 5.25 -14.18 -1.56
C LEU A 240 6.68 -14.49 -2.02
N ALA A 241 7.48 -13.45 -2.26
CA ALA A 241 8.88 -13.58 -2.63
C ALA A 241 9.70 -14.24 -1.51
N MET A 242 9.53 -13.82 -0.25
CA MET A 242 10.24 -14.43 0.89
C MET A 242 9.86 -15.90 1.05
N GLN A 243 8.59 -16.25 0.87
CA GLN A 243 8.14 -17.65 0.92
C GLN A 243 8.82 -18.49 -0.16
N SER A 244 8.78 -18.02 -1.41
CA SER A 244 9.44 -18.70 -2.53
C SER A 244 10.95 -18.87 -2.29
N ILE A 245 11.63 -17.79 -1.89
CA ILE A 245 13.06 -17.79 -1.58
C ILE A 245 13.38 -18.80 -0.46
N TYR A 246 12.56 -18.84 0.59
CA TYR A 246 12.75 -19.76 1.70
C TYR A 246 12.57 -21.22 1.26
N LEU A 247 11.50 -21.55 0.54
CA LEU A 247 11.21 -22.91 0.06
C LEU A 247 12.30 -23.43 -0.90
N ASN A 248 12.79 -22.57 -1.80
CA ASN A 248 13.88 -22.90 -2.72
C ASN A 248 15.18 -23.23 -1.97
N GLN A 249 15.47 -22.50 -0.89
CA GLN A 249 16.69 -22.67 -0.09
C GLN A 249 16.56 -23.76 0.98
N SER A 250 15.35 -24.07 1.45
CA SER A 250 15.08 -25.14 2.41
C SER A 250 15.22 -26.53 1.77
N LYS A 251 15.17 -26.62 0.43
CA LYS A 251 15.11 -27.85 -0.37
C LYS A 251 13.84 -28.67 -0.10
N GLU A 252 12.77 -28.04 0.37
CA GLU A 252 11.46 -28.67 0.50
C GLU A 252 10.80 -28.89 -0.88
N ILE A 253 11.21 -28.13 -1.90
CA ILE A 253 10.85 -28.35 -3.29
C ILE A 253 11.81 -29.38 -3.93
N LYS A 254 11.26 -30.40 -4.58
CA LYS A 254 12.03 -31.46 -5.26
C LYS A 254 12.82 -30.85 -6.43
N VAL A 255 14.08 -31.29 -6.58
CA VAL A 255 15.02 -30.84 -7.63
C VAL A 255 14.48 -31.02 -9.06
N SER A 256 13.48 -31.88 -9.25
CA SER A 256 12.85 -32.20 -10.54
C SER A 256 11.94 -31.09 -11.09
N ASP A 257 11.48 -30.13 -10.28
CA ASP A 257 10.56 -29.05 -10.68
C ASP A 257 11.28 -27.69 -10.84
N LYS A 258 12.61 -27.71 -10.96
CA LYS A 258 13.42 -26.50 -11.11
C LYS A 258 13.22 -25.86 -12.50
N GLU A 259 12.27 -24.95 -12.61
CA GLU A 259 12.62 -23.69 -13.27
C GLU A 259 13.65 -23.00 -12.37
N GLU A 260 14.71 -22.48 -12.98
CA GLU A 260 15.86 -21.88 -12.28
C GLU A 260 15.48 -20.49 -11.72
N ASP A 261 14.43 -20.43 -10.91
CA ASP A 261 13.89 -19.19 -10.38
C ASP A 261 14.80 -18.67 -9.28
N SER A 262 15.76 -17.86 -9.70
CA SER A 262 16.60 -17.10 -8.80
C SER A 262 15.72 -16.17 -7.93
N PRO A 263 16.10 -15.91 -6.67
CA PRO A 263 15.48 -14.87 -5.84
C PRO A 263 15.35 -13.50 -6.53
N ILE A 264 16.24 -13.21 -7.48
CA ILE A 264 16.24 -11.98 -8.29
C ILE A 264 15.06 -11.97 -9.26
N SER A 265 14.74 -13.11 -9.87
CA SER A 265 13.57 -13.26 -10.75
C SER A 265 12.29 -12.80 -10.03
N TRP A 266 12.05 -13.31 -8.81
CA TRP A 266 10.90 -12.93 -7.98
C TRP A 266 10.84 -11.44 -7.63
N MET A 267 12.00 -10.82 -7.41
CA MET A 267 12.09 -9.38 -7.19
C MET A 267 11.65 -8.61 -8.44
N ILE A 268 12.15 -9.00 -9.61
CA ILE A 268 11.80 -8.40 -10.90
C ILE A 268 10.30 -8.56 -11.15
N THR A 269 9.76 -9.78 -10.99
CA THR A 269 8.34 -10.07 -11.21
C THR A 269 7.45 -9.24 -10.29
N SER A 270 7.84 -9.05 -9.02
CA SER A 270 7.12 -8.21 -8.07
C SER A 270 7.12 -6.73 -8.48
N ILE A 271 8.28 -6.19 -8.84
CA ILE A 271 8.42 -4.79 -9.28
C ILE A 271 7.61 -4.55 -10.57
N VAL A 272 7.72 -5.46 -11.53
CA VAL A 272 6.97 -5.39 -12.80
C VAL A 272 5.46 -5.48 -12.54
N SER A 273 5.01 -6.39 -11.67
CA SER A 273 3.59 -6.53 -11.33
C SER A 273 3.04 -5.27 -10.67
N ILE A 274 3.77 -4.69 -9.71
CA ILE A 274 3.40 -3.41 -9.09
C ILE A 274 3.31 -2.31 -10.16
N GLY A 275 4.31 -2.21 -11.05
CA GLY A 275 4.33 -1.23 -12.13
C GLY A 275 3.16 -1.38 -13.11
N ILE A 276 2.80 -2.61 -13.49
CA ILE A 276 1.64 -2.91 -14.34
C ILE A 276 0.35 -2.47 -13.65
N ILE A 277 0.18 -2.80 -12.37
CA ILE A 277 -1.00 -2.41 -11.60
C ILE A 277 -1.09 -0.88 -11.49
N TRP A 278 0.04 -0.19 -11.26
CA TRP A 278 0.09 1.27 -11.23
C TRP A 278 -0.31 1.89 -12.55
N PHE A 279 0.16 1.32 -13.65
CA PHE A 279 -0.22 1.75 -14.98
C PHE A 279 -1.71 1.56 -15.21
N ALA A 280 -2.25 0.39 -14.88
CA ALA A 280 -3.67 0.08 -15.04
C ALA A 280 -4.58 0.99 -14.19
N VAL A 281 -4.19 1.31 -12.95
CA VAL A 281 -4.93 2.22 -12.05
C VAL A 281 -4.72 3.69 -12.42
N GLY A 282 -3.80 3.98 -13.35
CA GLY A 282 -3.54 5.33 -13.82
C GLY A 282 -2.80 6.17 -12.78
N VAL A 283 -1.73 5.65 -12.19
CA VAL A 283 -0.80 6.42 -11.35
C VAL A 283 0.03 7.38 -12.20
N PHE A 284 0.54 6.90 -13.34
CA PHE A 284 1.41 7.67 -14.24
C PHE A 284 0.71 8.82 -14.97
N PRO A 285 1.46 9.77 -15.58
CA PRO A 285 0.89 10.86 -16.39
C PRO A 285 0.11 10.38 -17.62
N VAL A 286 0.39 9.17 -18.09
CA VAL A 286 -0.38 8.50 -19.15
C VAL A 286 -1.04 7.27 -18.54
N TYR A 287 -2.34 7.09 -18.79
CA TYR A 287 -3.10 5.94 -18.28
C TYR A 287 -3.91 5.27 -19.40
N PRO A 288 -4.16 3.96 -19.30
CA PRO A 288 -5.00 3.23 -20.24
C PRO A 288 -6.49 3.47 -19.92
N SER A 289 -7.32 3.59 -20.95
CA SER A 289 -8.78 3.62 -20.84
C SER A 289 -9.39 2.78 -21.96
N VAL A 290 -10.41 1.99 -21.67
CA VAL A 290 -11.04 1.09 -22.65
C VAL A 290 -12.20 1.82 -23.33
N ILE A 291 -12.26 1.72 -24.66
CA ILE A 291 -13.34 2.26 -25.47
C ILE A 291 -14.48 1.26 -25.54
N ALA A 292 -15.68 1.71 -25.18
CA ALA A 292 -16.89 0.89 -25.15
C ALA A 292 -17.83 1.13 -26.34
N THR A 293 -17.71 2.28 -27.02
CA THR A 293 -18.63 2.72 -28.08
C THR A 293 -17.93 2.95 -29.41
N GLY A 294 -18.69 2.93 -30.51
CA GLY A 294 -18.19 3.13 -31.88
C GLY A 294 -18.28 4.57 -32.39
N SER A 295 -18.36 5.58 -31.50
CA SER A 295 -18.51 6.99 -31.91
C SER A 295 -17.25 7.58 -32.55
N MET A 296 -16.10 6.92 -32.39
CA MET A 296 -14.80 7.35 -32.92
C MET A 296 -14.31 6.46 -34.06
N GLU A 297 -15.19 5.64 -34.65
CA GLU A 297 -14.85 4.83 -35.83
C GLU A 297 -14.59 5.71 -37.07
N PRO A 298 -13.74 5.26 -38.01
CA PRO A 298 -13.02 3.98 -38.03
C PRO A 298 -11.70 3.98 -37.24
N MET A 299 -11.26 5.14 -36.73
CA MET A 299 -9.94 5.34 -36.13
C MET A 299 -9.79 4.70 -34.74
N ILE A 300 -10.87 4.64 -33.97
CA ILE A 300 -10.89 4.04 -32.63
C ILE A 300 -12.15 3.19 -32.54
N LYS A 301 -11.99 1.89 -32.26
CA LYS A 301 -13.09 0.92 -32.25
C LYS A 301 -13.44 0.47 -30.84
N PRO A 302 -14.68 -0.01 -30.60
CA PRO A 302 -15.03 -0.72 -29.38
C PRO A 302 -14.03 -1.86 -29.10
N GLY A 303 -13.52 -1.91 -27.88
CA GLY A 303 -12.54 -2.92 -27.44
C GLY A 303 -11.08 -2.50 -27.63
N ASP A 304 -10.83 -1.31 -28.17
CA ASP A 304 -9.50 -0.71 -28.16
C ASP A 304 -9.17 -0.11 -26.80
N VAL A 305 -7.89 -0.11 -26.45
CA VAL A 305 -7.35 0.63 -25.30
C VAL A 305 -6.73 1.92 -25.81
N ILE A 306 -7.21 3.05 -25.33
CA ILE A 306 -6.58 4.35 -25.56
C ILE A 306 -5.61 4.69 -24.44
N LEU A 307 -4.48 5.30 -24.79
CA LEU A 307 -3.57 5.91 -23.83
C LEU A 307 -3.89 7.39 -23.72
N VAL A 308 -4.29 7.81 -22.53
CA VAL A 308 -4.71 9.19 -22.24
C VAL A 308 -3.61 9.87 -21.44
N LYS A 309 -3.04 10.94 -21.99
CA LYS A 309 -2.15 11.85 -21.28
C LYS A 309 -2.99 12.78 -20.42
N LYS A 310 -2.86 12.67 -19.10
CA LYS A 310 -3.59 13.46 -18.12
C LYS A 310 -3.35 14.95 -18.34
N ILE A 311 -4.41 15.73 -18.17
CA ILE A 311 -4.36 17.17 -18.04
C ILE A 311 -4.78 17.50 -16.61
N VAL A 312 -3.87 18.10 -15.84
CA VAL A 312 -4.03 18.33 -14.40
C VAL A 312 -4.13 19.81 -14.04
N ASP A 313 -3.77 20.68 -14.97
CA ASP A 313 -3.65 22.12 -14.79
C ASP A 313 -4.23 22.90 -15.98
N ILE A 314 -4.47 24.19 -15.75
CA ILE A 314 -5.06 25.07 -16.76
C ILE A 314 -4.13 25.24 -17.98
N GLU A 315 -2.81 25.15 -17.78
CA GLU A 315 -1.84 25.26 -18.89
C GLU A 315 -1.93 24.05 -19.82
N GLY A 316 -2.12 22.84 -19.28
CA GLY A 316 -2.37 21.66 -20.10
C GLY A 316 -3.66 21.79 -20.91
N VAL A 317 -4.69 22.42 -20.36
CA VAL A 317 -5.94 22.70 -21.08
C VAL A 317 -5.70 23.69 -22.21
N LYS A 318 -4.96 24.79 -21.97
CA LYS A 318 -4.66 25.81 -22.99
C LYS A 318 -3.82 25.30 -24.17
N LYS A 319 -3.16 24.16 -24.03
CA LYS A 319 -2.38 23.49 -25.08
C LYS A 319 -3.22 22.55 -25.96
N LEU A 320 -4.53 22.46 -25.71
CA LEU A 320 -5.43 21.70 -26.57
C LEU A 320 -5.78 22.50 -27.81
N ASP A 321 -5.69 21.82 -28.96
CA ASP A 321 -5.96 22.42 -30.26
C ASP A 321 -7.17 21.76 -30.94
N ILE A 322 -7.66 22.43 -31.99
CA ILE A 322 -8.65 21.85 -32.89
C ILE A 322 -8.10 20.52 -33.45
N ASP A 323 -8.99 19.55 -33.60
CA ASP A 323 -8.72 18.16 -34.01
C ASP A 323 -8.01 17.27 -32.98
N ASP A 324 -7.70 17.76 -31.78
CA ASP A 324 -7.30 16.88 -30.68
C ASP A 324 -8.46 15.99 -30.22
N VAL A 325 -8.16 14.72 -29.92
CA VAL A 325 -9.13 13.82 -29.30
C VAL A 325 -8.92 13.83 -27.79
N ILE A 326 -9.97 14.24 -27.06
CA ILE A 326 -9.93 14.39 -25.62
C ILE A 326 -10.89 13.42 -24.94
N GLN A 327 -10.49 12.94 -23.77
CA GLN A 327 -11.37 12.22 -22.86
C GLN A 327 -11.88 13.17 -21.78
N PHE A 328 -13.20 13.23 -21.58
CA PHE A 328 -13.86 14.07 -20.59
C PHE A 328 -15.00 13.34 -19.88
N LYS A 329 -15.40 13.85 -18.72
CA LYS A 329 -16.46 13.27 -17.89
C LYS A 329 -17.78 14.03 -18.06
N ARG A 330 -18.85 13.32 -18.41
CA ARG A 330 -20.24 13.82 -18.32
C ARG A 330 -21.03 12.88 -17.39
N GLY A 331 -21.61 13.41 -16.32
CA GLY A 331 -22.26 12.58 -15.30
C GLY A 331 -21.28 11.54 -14.74
N ASN A 332 -21.62 10.25 -14.83
CA ASN A 332 -20.77 9.14 -14.40
C ASN A 332 -20.03 8.43 -15.55
N ILE A 333 -20.14 8.91 -16.79
CA ILE A 333 -19.51 8.29 -17.96
C ILE A 333 -18.30 9.10 -18.45
N LEU A 334 -17.34 8.37 -19.02
CA LEU A 334 -16.20 8.94 -19.74
C LEU A 334 -16.50 8.89 -21.23
N ILE A 335 -16.42 10.05 -21.89
CA ILE A 335 -16.64 10.22 -23.31
C ILE A 335 -15.31 10.63 -23.95
N SER A 336 -15.02 10.12 -25.13
CA SER A 336 -13.80 10.43 -25.88
C SER A 336 -14.16 10.93 -27.26
N HIS A 337 -14.09 12.23 -27.52
CA HIS A 337 -14.49 12.88 -28.78
C HIS A 337 -13.43 13.88 -29.25
N ARG A 338 -13.50 14.25 -30.53
CA ARG A 338 -12.57 15.21 -31.16
C ARG A 338 -13.04 16.64 -30.98
N ILE A 339 -12.12 17.54 -30.66
CA ILE A 339 -12.38 18.99 -30.61
C ILE A 339 -12.61 19.50 -32.04
N LYS A 340 -13.74 20.16 -32.26
CA LYS A 340 -14.08 20.81 -33.53
C LYS A 340 -14.09 22.32 -33.45
N GLU A 341 -14.29 22.87 -32.26
CA GLU A 341 -14.33 24.31 -32.03
C GLU A 341 -13.86 24.61 -30.61
N ILE A 342 -13.07 25.67 -30.46
CA ILE A 342 -12.68 26.24 -29.17
C ILE A 342 -13.48 27.53 -29.01
N VAL A 343 -14.31 27.59 -27.98
CA VAL A 343 -15.24 28.69 -27.70
C VAL A 343 -14.77 29.42 -26.46
N GLU A 344 -14.39 30.68 -26.59
CA GLU A 344 -14.02 31.52 -25.46
C GLU A 344 -15.19 32.43 -25.08
N LYS A 345 -15.69 32.31 -23.84
CA LYS A 345 -16.77 33.14 -23.31
C LYS A 345 -16.24 34.02 -22.18
N GLU A 346 -16.47 35.33 -22.27
CA GLU A 346 -15.95 36.35 -21.35
C GLU A 346 -16.16 36.03 -19.84
N LYS A 347 -17.25 35.34 -19.47
CA LYS A 347 -17.57 34.99 -18.08
C LYS A 347 -17.38 33.52 -17.70
N GLU A 348 -17.25 32.62 -18.68
CA GLU A 348 -17.21 31.16 -18.45
C GLU A 348 -15.87 30.52 -18.83
N GLY A 349 -14.94 31.31 -19.38
CA GLY A 349 -13.63 30.84 -19.82
C GLY A 349 -13.68 30.05 -21.13
N ILE A 350 -12.57 29.36 -21.43
CA ILE A 350 -12.40 28.51 -22.61
C ILE A 350 -13.27 27.25 -22.46
N GLN A 351 -14.06 26.94 -23.49
CA GLN A 351 -14.88 25.74 -23.59
C GLN A 351 -14.64 25.05 -24.94
N TYR A 352 -14.94 23.75 -25.01
CA TYR A 352 -14.67 22.95 -26.22
C TYR A 352 -15.95 22.35 -26.77
N LYS A 353 -16.20 22.57 -28.06
CA LYS A 353 -17.21 21.83 -28.81
C LYS A 353 -16.57 20.57 -29.36
N THR A 354 -17.14 19.42 -29.02
CA THR A 354 -16.59 18.11 -29.40
C THR A 354 -17.56 17.37 -30.30
N LYS A 355 -17.05 16.40 -31.06
CA LYS A 355 -17.83 15.54 -31.94
C LYS A 355 -17.16 14.16 -32.04
N GLY A 356 -17.95 13.10 -31.97
CA GLY A 356 -17.50 11.75 -32.33
C GLY A 356 -17.23 11.67 -33.84
N ASP A 357 -16.10 11.09 -34.25
CA ASP A 357 -15.73 11.01 -35.67
C ASP A 357 -16.78 10.29 -36.54
N ASN A 358 -17.53 9.36 -35.94
CA ASN A 358 -18.60 8.58 -36.58
C ASN A 358 -20.01 9.18 -36.35
N ASN A 359 -20.14 10.26 -35.58
CA ASN A 359 -21.44 10.85 -35.27
C ASN A 359 -21.86 11.81 -36.40
N SER A 360 -23.17 11.96 -36.65
CA SER A 360 -23.66 12.89 -37.68
C SER A 360 -23.59 14.35 -37.21
N VAL A 361 -23.89 14.61 -35.94
CA VAL A 361 -23.97 15.94 -35.33
C VAL A 361 -22.87 16.14 -34.28
N SER A 362 -22.47 17.40 -34.04
CA SER A 362 -21.59 17.75 -32.92
C SER A 362 -22.33 17.66 -31.59
N ASP A 363 -21.60 17.40 -30.50
CA ASP A 363 -22.18 17.34 -29.17
C ASP A 363 -22.92 18.64 -28.81
N SER A 364 -24.12 18.49 -28.25
CA SER A 364 -25.00 19.60 -27.84
C SER A 364 -24.40 20.44 -26.71
N LYS A 365 -23.66 19.81 -25.79
CA LYS A 365 -23.09 20.44 -24.60
C LYS A 365 -21.60 20.72 -24.76
N LEU A 366 -21.21 21.98 -24.57
CA LEU A 366 -19.80 22.35 -24.49
C LEU A 366 -19.11 21.69 -23.30
N VAL A 367 -17.86 21.28 -23.51
CA VAL A 367 -17.01 20.64 -22.50
C VAL A 367 -16.20 21.72 -21.80
N LYS A 368 -16.35 21.81 -20.48
CA LYS A 368 -15.59 22.74 -19.64
C LYS A 368 -14.22 22.16 -19.28
N PRO A 369 -13.21 23.00 -19.00
CA PRO A 369 -11.86 22.58 -18.61
C PRO A 369 -11.85 21.55 -17.48
N GLU A 370 -12.72 21.69 -16.48
CA GLU A 370 -12.77 20.82 -15.29
C GLU A 370 -13.30 19.42 -15.60
N GLN A 371 -14.01 19.26 -16.73
CA GLN A 371 -14.55 17.99 -17.19
C GLN A 371 -13.49 17.16 -17.92
N ILE A 372 -12.45 17.81 -18.47
CA ILE A 372 -11.39 17.16 -19.24
C ILE A 372 -10.54 16.31 -18.32
N LYS A 373 -10.27 15.08 -18.74
CA LYS A 373 -9.36 14.14 -18.05
C LYS A 373 -8.01 14.07 -18.74
N GLY A 374 -7.99 14.19 -20.05
CA GLY A 374 -6.75 14.25 -20.79
C GLY A 374 -6.91 14.16 -22.30
N LYS A 375 -5.78 14.19 -22.99
CA LYS A 375 -5.66 14.04 -24.44
C LYS A 375 -5.27 12.61 -24.79
N ILE A 376 -5.92 12.03 -25.78
CA ILE A 376 -5.55 10.71 -26.29
C ILE A 376 -4.26 10.85 -27.11
N VAL A 377 -3.26 10.03 -26.78
CA VAL A 377 -1.93 10.07 -27.43
C VAL A 377 -1.61 8.81 -28.22
N LYS A 378 -2.28 7.69 -27.94
CA LYS A 378 -2.08 6.42 -28.66
C LYS A 378 -3.31 5.53 -28.55
N VAL A 379 -3.52 4.69 -29.57
CA VAL A 379 -4.56 3.65 -29.59
C VAL A 379 -3.86 2.30 -29.69
N VAL A 380 -4.26 1.36 -28.86
CA VAL A 380 -3.77 -0.02 -28.87
C VAL A 380 -4.94 -0.94 -29.21
N PRO A 381 -5.00 -1.44 -30.46
CA PRO A 381 -6.16 -2.18 -30.93
C PRO A 381 -6.40 -3.48 -30.17
N LYS A 382 -7.67 -3.84 -29.97
CA LYS A 382 -8.15 -5.16 -29.51
C LYS A 382 -7.74 -5.64 -28.10
N ILE A 383 -6.94 -4.91 -27.33
CA ILE A 383 -6.51 -5.37 -25.99
C ILE A 383 -7.62 -5.22 -24.94
N GLY A 384 -8.62 -4.35 -25.17
CA GLY A 384 -9.71 -4.08 -24.24
C GLY A 384 -10.86 -5.09 -24.28
N TRP A 385 -10.90 -6.00 -25.27
CA TRP A 385 -11.98 -6.98 -25.43
C TRP A 385 -12.31 -7.80 -24.19
N PRO A 386 -11.33 -8.35 -23.44
CA PRO A 386 -11.63 -9.09 -22.21
C PRO A 386 -12.43 -8.26 -21.20
N THR A 387 -12.12 -6.97 -21.06
CA THR A 387 -12.83 -6.08 -20.13
C THR A 387 -14.26 -5.78 -20.59
N LEU A 388 -14.50 -5.67 -21.90
CA LEU A 388 -15.84 -5.49 -22.46
C LEU A 388 -16.71 -6.73 -22.29
N LEU A 389 -16.16 -7.93 -22.46
CA LEU A 389 -16.89 -9.19 -22.26
C LEU A 389 -17.35 -9.38 -20.80
N ILE A 390 -16.56 -8.87 -19.84
CA ILE A 390 -16.93 -8.88 -18.42
C ILE A 390 -18.00 -7.82 -18.15
N LYS A 391 -17.85 -6.62 -18.72
CA LYS A 391 -18.73 -5.48 -18.44
C LYS A 391 -20.05 -5.52 -19.21
N SER A 392 -20.13 -6.19 -20.36
CA SER A 392 -21.36 -6.33 -21.14
C SER A 392 -22.45 -7.15 -20.45
N LYS A 393 -22.15 -7.76 -19.29
CA LYS A 393 -23.12 -8.45 -18.44
C LYS A 393 -23.86 -7.50 -17.48
N ASP A 394 -23.36 -6.29 -17.28
CA ASP A 394 -24.03 -5.25 -16.50
C ASP A 394 -24.55 -4.18 -17.47
N ASP A 395 -25.87 -4.12 -17.66
CA ASP A 395 -26.55 -3.21 -18.59
C ASP A 395 -26.11 -1.75 -18.38
N ILE A 396 -25.34 -1.20 -19.34
CA ILE A 396 -25.14 0.24 -19.45
C ILE A 396 -26.39 0.77 -20.15
N PRO A 397 -27.25 1.58 -19.49
CA PRO A 397 -28.43 2.10 -20.15
C PRO A 397 -27.98 3.06 -21.25
N LEU A 398 -28.27 2.65 -22.50
CA LEU A 398 -27.87 3.31 -23.75
C LEU A 398 -28.60 4.64 -23.97
N ASP A 399 -29.53 5.00 -23.09
CA ASP A 399 -30.37 6.20 -23.14
C ASP A 399 -29.63 7.49 -22.73
N GLN A 400 -28.44 7.39 -22.14
CA GLN A 400 -27.61 8.55 -21.75
C GLN A 400 -26.51 8.91 -22.75
N ILE A 401 -26.41 8.18 -23.87
CA ILE A 401 -25.42 8.40 -24.92
C ILE A 401 -26.15 9.02 -26.10
N GLU A 402 -26.04 10.35 -26.27
CA GLU A 402 -26.47 11.00 -27.51
C GLU A 402 -25.61 10.44 -28.67
N PHE A 403 -26.27 9.75 -29.60
CA PHE A 403 -25.68 9.20 -30.83
C PHE A 403 -25.36 10.31 -31.85
#